data_AF-A0A420I035-F1
#
_entry.id   AF-A0A420I035-F1
#
_cell.length_a   1.000
_cell.length_b   1.000
_cell.length_c   1.000
_cell.angle_alpha   90.00
_cell.angle_beta   90.00
_cell.angle_gamma   90.00
#
_symmetry.space_group_name_H-M   'P 1'
#
loop_
_entity.id
_entity.type
_entity.pdbx_description
1 polymer ?
#
loop_
_entity_poly.entity_id
_entity_poly.type
_entity_poly.pdbx_seq_one_letter_code
_entity_poly.pdbx_strand_id
1 'polypeptide(L)'
;MDMDQQSAADTKSNTRNQTKQDLINDFIKSKINEFTMFNFKDDNLWEAYIDEFADIKLDDFKIASTSALRSLRTFLRSRGY
;
A
#
# COMPACT_ATOMS: atom_id res chain seq x y z
N MET A 1 48.13 22.62 0.82
CA MET A 1 46.84 23.31 0.69
C MET A 1 46.06 22.38 -0.18
N ASP A 2 45.40 21.43 0.46
CA ASP A 2 44.83 20.26 -0.20
C ASP A 2 43.39 20.16 0.31
N MET A 3 42.50 20.74 -0.48
CA MET A 3 41.10 20.34 -0.51
C MET A 3 41.04 19.06 -1.33
N ASP A 4 40.50 17.97 -0.77
CA ASP A 4 39.30 17.32 -1.29
C ASP A 4 38.83 16.16 -0.41
N GLN A 5 37.55 15.86 -0.61
CA GLN A 5 36.58 15.26 0.30
C GLN A 5 36.84 13.81 0.75
N GLN A 6 36.42 13.49 1.99
CA GLN A 6 35.76 12.21 2.23
C GLN A 6 34.66 12.34 3.30
N SER A 7 33.41 12.19 2.85
CA SER A 7 32.21 12.08 3.69
C SER A 7 32.32 10.89 4.64
N ALA A 8 32.38 11.17 5.94
CA ALA A 8 32.09 10.17 6.96
C ALA A 8 30.61 10.28 7.34
N ALA A 9 29.83 9.40 6.72
CA ALA A 9 28.74 8.65 7.32
C ALA A 9 28.06 9.28 8.54
N ASP A 10 26.93 9.95 8.34
CA ASP A 10 25.83 9.91 9.31
C ASP A 10 24.56 10.48 8.67
N THR A 11 23.89 9.65 7.86
CA THR A 11 22.46 9.84 7.63
C THR A 11 21.78 8.54 8.04
N LYS A 12 21.59 8.45 9.37
CA LYS A 12 20.40 7.95 10.04
C LYS A 12 19.57 6.93 9.24
N SER A 13 19.75 5.68 9.65
CA SER A 13 18.67 4.87 10.24
C SER A 13 17.29 5.03 9.62
N ASN A 14 16.82 4.02 8.89
CA ASN A 14 15.69 3.20 9.34
C ASN A 14 15.41 2.10 8.29
N THR A 15 16.24 1.05 8.24
CA THR A 15 15.79 -0.21 7.62
C THR A 15 14.72 -0.78 8.54
N ARG A 16 13.47 -0.31 8.42
CA ARG A 16 12.34 -0.98 9.05
C ARG A 16 12.37 -2.39 8.49
N ASN A 17 12.61 -3.39 9.34
CA ASN A 17 12.29 -4.77 9.02
C ASN A 17 10.76 -4.84 8.89
N GLN A 18 10.20 -4.34 7.79
CA GLN A 18 8.78 -4.39 7.51
C GLN A 18 8.43 -5.86 7.36
N THR A 19 7.54 -6.33 8.23
CA THR A 19 7.01 -7.67 8.09
C THR A 19 6.20 -7.74 6.80
N LYS A 20 6.05 -8.94 6.23
CA LYS A 20 5.18 -9.13 5.06
C LYS A 20 3.75 -8.59 5.32
N GLN A 21 3.29 -8.70 6.57
CA GLN A 21 2.03 -8.10 7.03
C GLN A 21 2.02 -6.56 6.92
N ASP A 22 3.10 -5.88 7.30
CA ASP A 22 3.19 -4.41 7.19
C ASP A 22 3.14 -3.97 5.73
N LEU A 23 3.87 -4.66 4.84
CA LEU A 23 3.87 -4.36 3.41
C LEU A 23 2.46 -4.48 2.79
N ILE A 24 1.72 -5.53 3.15
CA ILE A 24 0.35 -5.74 2.66
C ILE A 24 -0.62 -4.72 3.25
N ASN A 25 -0.48 -4.39 4.54
CA ASN A 25 -1.30 -3.36 5.17
C ASN A 25 -1.08 -1.99 4.52
N ASP A 26 0.17 -1.64 4.25
CA ASP A 26 0.54 -0.37 3.61
C ASP A 26 0.07 -0.33 2.16
N PHE A 27 0.19 -1.44 1.43
CA PHE A 27 -0.36 -1.57 0.08
C PHE A 27 -1.88 -1.34 0.06
N ILE A 28 -2.63 -2.05 0.91
CA ILE A 28 -4.09 -1.92 1.02
C ILE A 28 -4.49 -0.46 1.31
N LYS A 29 -3.82 0.18 2.28
CA LYS A 29 -4.09 1.58 2.62
C LYS A 29 -3.77 2.52 1.47
N SER A 30 -2.63 2.32 0.81
CA SER A 30 -2.21 3.17 -0.31
C SER A 30 -3.23 3.09 -1.44
N LYS A 31 -3.70 1.88 -1.79
CA LYS A 31 -4.69 1.68 -2.86
C LYS A 31 -6.03 2.32 -2.52
N ILE A 32 -6.55 2.14 -1.30
CA ILE A 32 -7.78 2.83 -0.86
C ILE A 32 -7.63 4.35 -1.03
N ASN A 33 -6.50 4.90 -0.60
CA ASN A 33 -6.25 6.34 -0.70
C ASN A 33 -6.13 6.80 -2.16
N GLU A 34 -5.43 6.05 -3.00
CA GLU A 34 -5.28 6.31 -4.43
C GLU A 34 -6.66 6.37 -5.11
N PHE A 35 -7.47 5.32 -4.98
CA PHE A 35 -8.80 5.26 -5.57
C PHE A 35 -9.77 6.32 -5.00
N THR A 36 -9.58 6.72 -3.74
CA THR A 36 -10.36 7.81 -3.12
C THR A 36 -9.93 9.18 -3.65
N MET A 37 -8.63 9.45 -3.74
CA MET A 37 -8.07 10.73 -4.18
C MET A 37 -8.35 11.02 -5.65
N PHE A 38 -8.17 10.03 -6.51
CA PHE A 38 -8.47 10.18 -7.93
C PHE A 38 -9.98 10.29 -8.20
N ASN A 39 -10.81 10.12 -7.16
CA ASN A 39 -12.26 10.16 -7.20
C ASN A 39 -12.79 9.54 -8.50
N PHE A 40 -12.27 8.36 -8.86
CA PHE A 40 -12.65 7.67 -10.08
C PHE A 40 -14.17 7.55 -10.04
N LYS A 41 -14.82 8.42 -10.81
CA LYS A 41 -16.27 8.43 -11.04
C LYS A 41 -16.63 7.50 -12.18
N ASP A 42 -15.62 6.92 -12.83
CA ASP A 42 -15.78 5.89 -13.84
C ASP A 42 -16.21 4.59 -13.17
N ASP A 43 -17.33 4.07 -13.67
CA ASP A 43 -18.10 2.95 -13.13
C ASP A 43 -17.29 1.63 -13.04
N ASN A 44 -16.10 1.57 -13.64
CA ASN A 44 -15.25 0.36 -13.67
C ASN A 44 -14.10 0.38 -12.64
N LEU A 45 -14.21 1.15 -11.56
CA LEU A 45 -13.30 1.08 -10.42
C LEU A 45 -13.10 -0.34 -9.90
N TRP A 46 -14.14 -1.16 -9.96
CA TRP A 46 -14.09 -2.56 -9.56
C TRP A 46 -13.16 -3.39 -10.44
N GLU A 47 -13.12 -3.17 -11.75
CA GLU A 47 -12.23 -3.89 -12.66
C GLU A 47 -10.77 -3.51 -12.45
N ALA A 48 -10.48 -2.21 -12.33
CA ALA A 48 -9.13 -1.72 -12.01
C ALA A 48 -8.67 -2.24 -10.64
N TYR A 49 -9.59 -2.31 -9.68
CA TYR A 49 -9.32 -2.85 -8.36
C TYR A 49 -9.07 -4.38 -8.42
N ILE A 50 -9.81 -5.14 -9.22
CA ILE A 50 -9.53 -6.59 -9.39
C ILE A 50 -8.15 -6.81 -10.00
N ASP A 51 -7.81 -6.06 -11.05
CA ASP A 51 -6.54 -6.21 -11.77
C ASP A 51 -5.33 -5.90 -10.88
N GLU A 52 -5.39 -4.79 -10.14
CA GLU A 52 -4.33 -4.37 -9.20
C GLU A 52 -4.16 -5.31 -8.00
N PHE A 53 -5.21 -6.07 -7.65
CA PHE A 53 -5.17 -7.07 -6.57
C PHE A 53 -5.04 -8.50 -7.09
N ALA A 54 -4.99 -8.72 -8.41
CA ALA A 54 -4.86 -10.05 -9.02
C ALA A 54 -3.56 -10.74 -8.61
N ASP A 55 -2.51 -9.94 -8.39
CA ASP A 55 -1.20 -10.42 -7.92
C ASP A 55 -1.15 -10.70 -6.42
N ILE A 56 -2.15 -10.25 -5.64
CA ILE A 56 -2.27 -10.54 -4.20
C ILE A 56 -2.98 -11.88 -4.01
N LYS A 57 -2.28 -12.85 -3.45
CA LYS A 57 -2.83 -14.19 -3.20
C LYS A 57 -3.70 -14.19 -1.95
N LEU A 58 -4.60 -15.17 -1.84
CA LEU A 58 -5.44 -15.36 -0.65
C LEU A 58 -4.63 -15.42 0.65
N ASP A 59 -3.43 -16.00 0.62
CA ASP A 59 -2.54 -16.07 1.79
C ASP A 59 -1.98 -14.73 2.23
N ASP A 60 -1.87 -13.76 1.32
CA ASP A 60 -1.46 -12.40 1.64
C ASP A 60 -2.57 -11.66 2.40
N PHE A 61 -3.85 -11.93 2.08
CA PHE A 61 -4.97 -11.43 2.88
C PHE A 61 -5.06 -12.06 4.27
N LYS A 62 -4.61 -13.31 4.45
CA LYS A 62 -4.62 -13.97 5.78
C LYS A 62 -3.63 -13.34 6.76
N ILE A 63 -2.54 -12.77 6.25
CA ILE A 63 -1.54 -12.08 7.07
C ILE A 63 -1.83 -10.58 7.21
N ALA A 64 -2.72 -10.01 6.40
CA ALA A 64 -3.17 -8.63 6.57
C ALA A 64 -3.89 -8.44 7.91
N SER A 65 -3.79 -7.23 8.45
CA SER A 65 -4.48 -6.87 9.69
C SER A 65 -6.00 -6.80 9.47
N THR A 66 -6.77 -7.20 10.48
CA THR A 66 -8.24 -7.13 10.46
C THR A 66 -8.75 -5.71 10.17
N SER A 67 -8.04 -4.68 10.63
CA SER A 67 -8.38 -3.28 10.37
C SER A 67 -8.20 -2.93 8.89
N ALA A 68 -7.09 -3.30 8.26
CA ALA A 68 -6.86 -3.08 6.83
C ALA A 68 -7.92 -3.80 5.98
N LEU A 69 -8.22 -5.07 6.29
CA LEU A 69 -9.26 -5.84 5.61
C LEU A 69 -10.65 -5.22 5.78
N ARG A 70 -10.98 -4.68 6.96
CA ARG A 70 -12.27 -4.02 7.21
C ARG A 70 -12.40 -2.72 6.43
N SER A 71 -11.35 -1.92 6.38
CA SER A 71 -11.31 -0.71 5.55
C SER A 71 -11.50 -1.04 4.09
N LEU A 72 -10.80 -2.09 3.61
CA LEU A 72 -10.92 -2.57 2.25
C LEU A 72 -12.33 -3.00 1.89
N ARG A 73 -12.95 -3.83 2.73
CA ARG A 73 -14.33 -4.27 2.56
C ARG A 73 -15.32 -3.11 2.53
N THR A 74 -15.11 -2.11 3.39
CA THR A 74 -15.98 -0.92 3.46
C THR A 74 -15.86 -0.09 2.21
N PHE A 75 -14.62 0.13 1.74
CA PHE A 75 -14.35 0.85 0.50
C PHE A 75 -15.03 0.19 -0.70
N LEU A 76 -14.82 -1.11 -0.88
CA LEU A 76 -15.44 -1.88 -1.97
C LEU A 76 -16.97 -1.82 -1.95
N ARG A 77 -17.60 -1.99 -0.78
CA ARG A 77 -19.07 -1.90 -0.63
C ARG A 77 -19.63 -0.50 -0.89
N SER A 78 -18.82 0.55 -0.77
CA SER A 78 -19.27 1.92 -1.01
C SER A 78 -19.23 2.34 -2.48
N ARG A 79 -18.49 1.59 -3.31
CA ARG A 79 -18.25 1.92 -4.73
C ARG A 79 -18.65 0.83 -5.73
N GLY A 80 -18.85 -0.41 -5.29
CA GLY A 80 -19.54 -1.43 -6.09
C GLY A 80 -21.04 -1.38 -5.82
N TYR A 81 -21.83 -1.05 -6.85
CA TYR A 81 -23.28 -1.22 -6.85
C TYR A 81 -23.66 -2.63 -7.28
#